data_AF-A0A944S6F3-F1
#
_entry.id   AF-A0A944S6F3-F1
#
_cell.length_a   1.000
_cell.length_b   1.000
_cell.length_c   1.000
_cell.angle_alpha   90.00
_cell.angle_beta   90.00
_cell.angle_gamma   90.00
#
_symmetry.space_group_name_H-M   'P 1'
#
loop_
_entity.id
_entity.type
_entity.pdbx_description
1 polymer ?
#
loop_
_entity_poly.entity_id
_entity_poly.type
_entity_poly.pdbx_seq_one_letter_code
_entity_poly.pdbx_strand_id
1 'polypeptide(L)'
;MKLFLPVLLLTSTLIPVAAEEIGSSDLLIDDALGGFDSEESVDNLLGGFDENGFEEGEFGSSVESELSLPENSVSAIRGHWVTGSSWNIAGSSPTADRLTRLSTKLWLESEQDLGGGWKLHGDGFLRYDLAYSINGRNQYTGGVVDGYEQDAEIGEFWVRGSLTPDLDLKVGRQVVVWGQSDYLRVNDVLNPLDLREPGLVDIETLRRPIGMLKTDYYQGDWRWSALLISENRPNLSAPCGSEYSLAGVVTQASCDSSAVPVELSDDGLSDAEYALSAMGRFSGWDLSLYAGRLNYDTPYKDAAGANNVMRNARVSHLGAAINIAEGSWLWKGELALVDGLRYFNTGAAKKSRFDLLLGGEYRGITNSTLSFEVLRRHINGYESSLTNSTDFQDESSWQSVLGYTRDLRNDTIHLKGVILRNGNIFNDGGYLRLSTKYDLRDQWSVTGGGIWYDATKYRPDWSDNDRLFIEARRDF
;
A
#
# COMPACT_ATOMS: atom_id res chain seq x y z
N MET A 1 -35.41 -54.47 40.79
CA MET A 1 -34.17 -54.08 41.49
C MET A 1 -33.17 -53.62 40.45
N LYS A 2 -32.88 -52.30 40.40
CA LYS A 2 -31.72 -51.62 39.74
C LYS A 2 -31.66 -51.73 38.19
N LEU A 3 -31.24 -50.75 37.36
CA LEU A 3 -30.82 -49.34 37.49
C LEU A 3 -30.85 -48.70 36.06
N PHE A 4 -30.82 -47.36 36.03
CA PHE A 4 -30.69 -46.32 34.98
C PHE A 4 -29.76 -46.49 33.72
N LEU A 5 -30.21 -45.87 32.58
CA LEU A 5 -29.57 -44.98 31.54
C LEU A 5 -28.09 -45.19 31.05
N PRO A 6 -27.62 -44.57 29.92
CA PRO A 6 -28.23 -44.20 28.62
C PRO A 6 -27.36 -44.51 27.36
N VAL A 7 -27.94 -44.14 26.22
CA VAL A 7 -27.46 -44.04 24.83
C VAL A 7 -26.24 -43.12 24.60
N LEU A 8 -25.32 -43.55 23.73
CA LEU A 8 -24.53 -42.66 22.85
C LEU A 8 -24.01 -43.47 21.64
N LEU A 9 -24.51 -43.19 20.43
CA LEU A 9 -23.95 -43.73 19.19
C LEU A 9 -23.76 -42.55 18.23
N LEU A 10 -22.51 -42.09 18.12
CA LEU A 10 -22.07 -41.08 17.18
C LEU A 10 -22.20 -41.61 15.75
N THR A 11 -22.99 -40.92 14.94
CA THR A 11 -22.95 -41.00 13.49
C THR A 11 -21.80 -40.14 12.98
N SER A 12 -20.81 -40.76 12.33
CA SER A 12 -19.73 -40.06 11.63
C SER A 12 -20.25 -39.52 10.29
N THR A 13 -20.60 -38.24 10.24
CA THR A 13 -20.74 -37.51 8.98
C THR A 13 -19.36 -37.02 8.54
N LEU A 14 -18.81 -37.67 7.52
CA LEU A 14 -17.70 -37.15 6.72
C LEU A 14 -18.17 -35.87 6.04
N ILE A 15 -17.61 -34.73 6.47
CA ILE A 15 -17.70 -33.47 5.74
C ILE A 15 -16.65 -33.56 4.62
N PRO A 16 -17.00 -33.39 3.34
CA PRO A 16 -16.01 -33.27 2.29
C PRO A 16 -15.29 -31.93 2.46
N VAL A 17 -13.99 -31.99 2.78
CA VAL A 17 -13.09 -30.84 2.64
C VAL A 17 -12.90 -30.65 1.13
N ALA A 18 -13.55 -29.64 0.55
CA ALA A 18 -13.21 -29.18 -0.78
C ALA A 18 -11.84 -28.52 -0.69
N ALA A 19 -10.88 -28.98 -1.50
CA ALA A 19 -9.61 -28.30 -1.66
C ALA A 19 -9.87 -27.02 -2.46
N GLU A 20 -9.73 -25.86 -1.81
CA GLU A 20 -9.81 -24.55 -2.45
C GLU A 20 -8.45 -24.26 -3.12
N GLU A 21 -8.45 -24.07 -4.44
CA GLU A 21 -7.26 -23.59 -5.17
C GLU A 21 -7.03 -22.12 -4.81
N ILE A 22 -5.85 -21.81 -4.24
CA ILE A 22 -5.49 -20.46 -3.80
C ILE A 22 -4.89 -19.74 -5.03
N GLY A 23 -5.68 -18.86 -5.65
CA GLY A 23 -5.28 -18.00 -6.76
C GLY A 23 -5.76 -16.55 -6.58
N SER A 24 -4.88 -15.60 -6.90
CA SER A 24 -5.12 -14.18 -7.22
C SER A 24 -6.17 -13.37 -6.43
N SER A 25 -5.75 -12.63 -5.40
CA SER A 25 -6.65 -11.75 -4.63
C SER A 25 -6.10 -10.38 -4.27
N ASP A 26 -5.06 -9.88 -4.95
CA ASP A 26 -4.52 -8.56 -4.62
C ASP A 26 -5.60 -7.46 -4.75
N LEU A 27 -6.64 -7.70 -5.57
CA LEU A 27 -7.83 -6.87 -5.69
C LEU A 27 -8.63 -6.64 -4.39
N LEU A 28 -8.83 -7.68 -3.57
CA LEU A 28 -9.54 -7.55 -2.30
C LEU A 28 -8.69 -6.88 -1.23
N ILE A 29 -7.37 -7.06 -1.33
CA ILE A 29 -6.45 -6.42 -0.40
C ILE A 29 -6.30 -4.95 -0.78
N ASP A 30 -6.27 -4.60 -2.08
CA ASP A 30 -6.32 -3.23 -2.60
C ASP A 30 -7.61 -2.50 -2.15
N ASP A 31 -8.71 -3.24 -1.96
CA ASP A 31 -9.96 -2.76 -1.34
C ASP A 31 -9.88 -2.59 0.21
N ALA A 32 -8.73 -2.87 0.82
CA ALA A 32 -8.48 -2.72 2.25
C ALA A 32 -7.26 -1.84 2.58
N LEU A 33 -6.69 -1.17 1.59
CA LEU A 33 -5.56 -0.27 1.78
C LEU A 33 -6.10 1.14 1.96
N GLY A 34 -6.01 1.64 3.18
CA GLY A 34 -6.15 3.05 3.49
C GLY A 34 -5.22 3.45 4.64
N GLY A 35 -4.44 4.51 4.45
CA GLY A 35 -3.65 5.08 5.55
C GLY A 35 -2.56 6.01 5.04
N PHE A 36 -2.18 7.02 5.83
CA PHE A 36 -1.34 8.16 5.50
C PHE A 36 0.04 8.26 6.17
N ASP A 37 0.97 8.98 5.54
CA ASP A 37 1.56 10.17 6.17
C ASP A 37 1.53 11.30 5.13
N SER A 38 0.97 12.46 5.48
CA SER A 38 0.89 13.62 4.58
C SER A 38 1.60 14.81 5.21
N GLU A 39 2.85 14.62 5.61
CA GLU A 39 3.79 15.74 5.82
C GLU A 39 4.81 15.84 4.68
N GLU A 40 5.07 14.78 3.90
CA GLU A 40 6.01 14.85 2.78
C GLU A 40 5.40 15.28 1.42
N SER A 41 4.07 15.45 1.30
CA SER A 41 3.45 15.83 0.02
C SER A 41 3.53 17.33 -0.30
N VAL A 42 4.05 18.15 0.61
CA VAL A 42 4.35 19.56 0.33
C VAL A 42 5.85 19.77 0.05
N ASP A 43 6.74 18.98 0.67
CA ASP A 43 8.19 19.15 0.48
C ASP A 43 8.76 18.39 -0.72
N ASN A 44 8.15 17.26 -1.14
CA ASN A 44 8.46 16.67 -2.45
C ASN A 44 7.82 17.41 -3.64
N LEU A 45 7.06 18.47 -3.35
CA LEU A 45 6.61 19.48 -4.31
C LEU A 45 7.51 20.73 -4.33
N LEU A 46 8.50 20.81 -3.44
CA LEU A 46 9.38 21.96 -3.23
C LEU A 46 10.89 21.65 -3.33
N GLY A 47 11.29 20.43 -3.68
CA GLY A 47 12.67 20.11 -4.07
C GLY A 47 13.12 20.69 -5.42
N GLY A 48 12.62 21.87 -5.79
CA GLY A 48 12.79 22.48 -7.09
C GLY A 48 12.75 23.99 -7.07
N PHE A 49 13.46 24.66 -6.15
CA PHE A 49 13.86 26.05 -6.35
C PHE A 49 15.19 26.35 -5.64
N ASP A 50 16.19 26.72 -6.43
CA ASP A 50 17.08 27.83 -6.09
C ASP A 50 17.19 28.77 -7.29
N GLU A 51 16.94 30.05 -6.98
CA GLU A 51 17.26 31.29 -7.71
C GLU A 51 16.54 31.68 -9.02
N ASN A 52 15.45 32.47 -8.89
CA ASN A 52 15.44 33.94 -9.11
C ASN A 52 14.04 34.51 -9.46
N GLY A 53 13.53 35.43 -8.62
CA GLY A 53 12.65 36.52 -9.09
C GLY A 53 11.28 36.72 -8.41
N PHE A 54 11.27 37.64 -7.43
CA PHE A 54 10.16 38.54 -7.01
C PHE A 54 9.19 38.15 -5.86
N GLU A 55 9.57 38.68 -4.69
CA GLU A 55 8.83 39.47 -3.67
C GLU A 55 7.38 39.14 -3.22
N GLU A 56 7.36 38.68 -1.96
CA GLU A 56 6.51 39.05 -0.79
C GLU A 56 5.01 38.73 -0.73
N GLY A 57 4.70 37.85 0.23
CA GLY A 57 3.46 37.78 0.98
C GLY A 57 3.59 36.79 2.14
N GLU A 58 3.85 37.30 3.35
CA GLU A 58 4.02 36.53 4.59
C GLU A 58 2.91 35.50 4.85
N PHE A 59 3.27 34.22 4.96
CA PHE A 59 2.57 33.24 5.78
C PHE A 59 3.64 32.40 6.51
N GLY A 60 3.69 32.55 7.83
CA GLY A 60 4.66 31.88 8.68
C GLY A 60 4.43 30.38 8.71
N SER A 61 5.41 29.62 8.21
CA SER A 61 5.61 28.23 8.56
C SER A 61 6.43 28.15 9.85
N SER A 62 5.97 27.30 10.76
CA SER A 62 6.71 26.87 11.94
C SER A 62 8.03 26.23 11.50
N VAL A 63 9.10 26.71 12.13
CA VAL A 63 10.47 26.29 11.92
C VAL A 63 10.62 24.81 12.27
N GLU A 64 10.67 23.95 11.26
CA GLU A 64 11.45 22.72 11.37
C GLU A 64 12.93 23.11 11.41
N SER A 65 13.65 22.56 12.38
CA SER A 65 15.09 22.75 12.46
C SER A 65 15.76 21.99 11.32
N GLU A 66 15.89 22.63 10.16
CA GLU A 66 16.86 22.22 9.16
C GLU A 66 18.24 22.22 9.84
N LEU A 67 18.77 21.03 10.10
CA LEU A 67 20.19 20.86 10.39
C LEU A 67 20.96 21.21 9.10
N SER A 68 21.24 22.50 8.92
CA SER A 68 22.11 23.00 7.86
C SER A 68 23.51 22.43 8.08
N LEU A 69 23.91 21.48 7.23
CA LEU A 69 25.29 20.98 7.24
C LEU A 69 26.21 21.98 6.53
N PRO A 70 27.44 22.17 7.03
CA PRO A 70 28.43 22.98 6.34
C PRO A 70 28.74 22.41 4.95
N GLU A 71 28.94 23.33 4.01
CA GLU A 71 29.11 23.22 2.55
C GLU A 71 30.23 22.29 2.04
N ASN A 72 30.80 21.41 2.89
CA ASN A 72 31.90 20.50 2.57
C ASN A 72 31.91 19.24 3.44
N SER A 73 30.77 18.55 3.60
CA SER A 73 30.74 17.28 4.33
C SER A 73 30.38 16.09 3.42
N VAL A 74 31.26 15.09 3.47
CA VAL A 74 31.15 13.78 2.82
C VAL A 74 29.79 13.16 3.14
N SER A 75 29.11 12.66 2.10
CA SER A 75 27.88 11.83 2.13
C SER A 75 27.51 11.27 3.52
N ALA A 76 26.67 12.00 4.26
CA ALA A 76 26.19 11.56 5.55
C ALA A 76 25.16 10.45 5.34
N ILE A 77 25.46 9.24 5.83
CA ILE A 77 24.47 8.15 5.93
C ILE A 77 23.47 8.57 7.01
N ARG A 78 22.20 8.56 6.66
CA ARG A 78 21.08 8.81 7.57
C ARG A 78 20.33 7.50 7.79
N GLY A 79 19.55 7.44 8.86
CA GLY A 79 18.69 6.29 9.03
C GLY A 79 17.82 6.37 10.27
N HIS A 80 17.08 5.29 10.47
CA HIS A 80 16.30 5.12 11.68
C HIS A 80 16.25 3.67 12.11
N TRP A 81 16.03 3.51 13.41
CA TRP A 81 15.84 2.23 14.06
C TRP A 81 14.46 2.17 14.70
N VAL A 82 13.67 1.16 14.37
CA VAL A 82 12.33 0.94 14.94
C VAL A 82 12.31 -0.37 15.67
N THR A 83 11.87 -0.37 16.93
CA THR A 83 11.54 -1.58 17.66
C THR A 83 10.07 -1.55 18.02
N GLY A 84 9.33 -2.58 17.58
CA GLY A 84 7.90 -2.64 17.69
C GLY A 84 7.40 -3.98 18.22
N SER A 85 6.28 -3.96 18.91
CA SER A 85 5.59 -5.15 19.39
C SER A 85 4.10 -5.04 19.14
N SER A 86 3.45 -6.16 18.86
CA SER A 86 1.99 -6.21 18.70
C SER A 86 1.38 -7.49 19.25
N TRP A 87 0.12 -7.38 19.67
CA TRP A 87 -0.65 -8.47 20.26
C TRP A 87 -2.05 -8.52 19.70
N ASN A 88 -2.53 -9.72 19.38
CA ASN A 88 -3.93 -9.92 18.99
C ASN A 88 -4.83 -9.82 20.23
N ILE A 89 -5.95 -9.11 20.09
CA ILE A 89 -6.96 -8.94 21.15
C ILE A 89 -8.31 -9.57 20.79
N ALA A 90 -8.53 -9.94 19.52
CA ALA A 90 -9.63 -10.78 19.06
C ALA A 90 -9.13 -12.10 18.45
N GLY A 91 -10.04 -13.03 18.16
CA GLY A 91 -9.74 -14.31 17.50
C GLY A 91 -8.96 -15.34 18.32
N SER A 92 -8.76 -16.50 17.68
CA SER A 92 -7.90 -17.58 18.16
C SER A 92 -6.45 -17.33 17.74
N SER A 93 -5.60 -16.92 18.69
CA SER A 93 -4.16 -16.88 18.48
C SER A 93 -3.61 -18.31 18.40
N PRO A 94 -2.70 -18.64 17.45
CA PRO A 94 -1.98 -19.91 17.46
C PRO A 94 -1.12 -20.08 18.72
N THR A 95 -0.81 -18.98 19.42
CA THR A 95 0.07 -18.94 20.59
C THR A 95 -0.67 -18.48 21.84
N ALA A 96 -0.31 -19.04 22.99
CA ALA A 96 -0.91 -18.71 24.28
C ALA A 96 -0.71 -17.23 24.69
N ASP A 97 0.42 -16.64 24.29
CA ASP A 97 0.80 -15.27 24.66
C ASP A 97 0.25 -14.19 23.73
N ARG A 98 -0.44 -14.58 22.64
CA ARG A 98 -1.07 -13.68 21.65
C ARG A 98 -0.12 -12.65 21.01
N LEU A 99 1.19 -12.81 21.22
CA LEU A 99 2.25 -11.98 20.63
C LEU A 99 2.34 -12.30 19.14
N THR A 100 2.06 -11.30 18.30
CA THR A 100 2.11 -11.43 16.84
C THR A 100 3.37 -10.86 16.22
N ARG A 101 3.98 -9.85 16.86
CA ARG A 101 5.21 -9.22 16.37
C ARG A 101 6.05 -8.78 17.56
N LEU A 102 7.36 -9.00 17.47
CA LEU A 102 8.38 -8.38 18.30
C LEU A 102 9.59 -8.11 17.40
N SER A 103 9.49 -7.06 16.61
CA SER A 103 10.44 -6.80 15.52
C SER A 103 11.35 -5.63 15.78
N THR A 104 12.56 -5.72 15.24
CA THR A 104 13.51 -4.62 15.14
C THR A 104 13.82 -4.36 13.67
N LYS A 105 13.73 -3.12 13.21
CA LYS A 105 13.97 -2.68 11.83
C LYS A 105 15.03 -1.59 11.82
N LEU A 106 16.07 -1.76 11.01
CA LEU A 106 17.06 -0.75 10.67
C LEU A 106 16.82 -0.32 9.23
N TRP A 107 16.65 0.98 8.99
CA TRP A 107 16.61 1.56 7.65
C TRP A 107 17.75 2.56 7.50
N LEU A 108 18.38 2.56 6.33
CA LEU A 108 19.56 3.37 6.01
C LEU A 108 19.36 4.04 4.65
N GLU A 109 19.87 5.26 4.53
CA GLU A 109 19.80 6.08 3.33
C GLU A 109 21.12 6.83 3.09
N SER A 110 21.45 7.03 1.82
CA SER A 110 22.50 7.95 1.39
C SER A 110 22.11 8.64 0.09
N GLU A 111 22.13 9.98 0.11
CA GLU A 111 22.14 10.81 -1.11
C GLU A 111 23.55 11.37 -1.34
N GLN A 112 24.00 11.40 -2.60
CA GLN A 112 25.29 11.96 -3.02
C GLN A 112 25.10 12.88 -4.22
N ASP A 113 25.68 14.08 -4.15
CA ASP A 113 25.82 14.96 -5.30
C ASP A 113 27.01 14.49 -6.15
N LEU A 114 26.76 14.20 -7.43
CA LEU A 114 27.76 13.75 -8.40
C LEU A 114 28.38 14.93 -9.19
N GLY A 115 27.90 16.15 -8.96
CA GLY A 115 28.24 17.36 -9.71
C GLY A 115 27.45 17.50 -11.00
N GLY A 116 27.40 18.73 -11.53
CA GLY A 116 26.73 19.02 -12.81
C GLY A 116 25.21 18.80 -12.79
N GLY A 117 24.57 18.91 -11.61
CA GLY A 117 23.13 18.71 -11.43
C GLY A 117 22.70 17.26 -11.28
N TRP A 118 23.65 16.32 -11.13
CA TRP A 118 23.35 14.90 -10.97
C TRP A 118 23.42 14.46 -9.52
N LYS A 119 22.46 13.64 -9.10
CA LYS A 119 22.39 13.05 -7.76
C LYS A 119 22.24 11.53 -7.83
N LEU A 120 22.86 10.84 -6.90
CA LEU A 120 22.70 9.42 -6.63
C LEU A 120 21.98 9.26 -5.29
N HIS A 121 20.97 8.42 -5.24
CA HIS A 121 20.26 8.05 -4.02
C HIS A 121 20.26 6.53 -3.85
N GLY A 122 20.34 6.09 -2.60
CA GLY A 122 20.17 4.70 -2.23
C GLY A 122 19.63 4.55 -0.82
N ASP A 123 18.60 3.73 -0.65
CA ASP A 123 18.10 3.33 0.66
C ASP A 123 17.79 1.83 0.76
N GLY A 124 17.55 1.36 1.98
CA GLY A 124 17.10 0.00 2.24
C GLY A 124 16.93 -0.31 3.72
N PHE A 125 16.34 -1.46 4.02
CA PHE A 125 16.14 -1.91 5.39
C PHE A 125 16.55 -3.36 5.65
N LEU A 126 16.77 -3.64 6.93
CA LEU A 126 16.87 -4.96 7.53
C LEU A 126 15.90 -5.03 8.70
N ARG A 127 15.12 -6.10 8.80
CA ARG A 127 14.18 -6.35 9.90
C ARG A 127 14.33 -7.79 10.40
N TYR A 128 14.24 -7.96 11.71
CA TYR A 128 14.18 -9.26 12.36
C TYR A 128 13.03 -9.30 13.39
N ASP A 129 12.21 -10.34 13.37
CA ASP A 129 11.08 -10.53 14.27
C ASP A 129 11.28 -11.72 15.24
N LEU A 130 11.46 -11.39 16.52
CA LEU A 130 11.69 -12.36 17.59
C LEU A 130 10.44 -13.15 17.95
N ALA A 131 9.23 -12.70 17.59
CA ALA A 131 7.98 -13.36 17.96
C ALA A 131 7.96 -14.83 17.50
N TYR A 132 8.43 -15.13 16.29
CA TYR A 132 8.48 -16.50 15.75
C TYR A 132 9.40 -17.42 16.56
N SER A 133 10.53 -16.90 17.03
CA SER A 133 11.48 -17.65 17.87
C SER A 133 10.92 -17.92 19.27
N ILE A 134 10.20 -16.94 19.84
CA ILE A 134 9.58 -17.01 21.18
C ILE A 134 8.39 -17.98 21.16
N ASN A 135 7.53 -17.83 20.15
CA ASN A 135 6.33 -18.63 19.99
C ASN A 135 6.63 -20.07 19.58
N GLY A 136 7.77 -20.30 18.93
CA GLY A 136 8.18 -21.60 18.39
C GLY A 136 7.87 -21.73 16.90
N ARG A 137 8.92 -21.74 16.07
CA ARG A 137 8.83 -21.75 14.59
C ARG A 137 7.98 -22.90 14.02
N ASN A 138 7.89 -24.02 14.73
CA ASN A 138 7.11 -25.19 14.32
C ASN A 138 5.59 -24.99 14.34
N GLN A 139 5.10 -23.88 14.90
CA GLN A 139 3.68 -23.51 14.87
C GLN A 139 3.27 -22.80 13.58
N TYR A 140 4.25 -22.42 12.75
CA TYR A 140 4.05 -21.65 11.53
C TYR A 140 4.42 -22.47 10.30
N THR A 141 3.84 -22.12 9.15
CA THR A 141 4.29 -22.64 7.86
C THR A 141 5.68 -22.10 7.54
N GLY A 142 6.44 -22.80 6.68
CA GLY A 142 7.76 -22.33 6.23
C GLY A 142 7.67 -20.95 5.60
N GLY A 143 6.66 -20.71 4.75
CA GLY A 143 6.45 -19.42 4.10
C GLY A 143 6.17 -18.27 5.06
N VAL A 144 5.49 -18.52 6.19
CA VAL A 144 5.28 -17.50 7.24
C VAL A 144 6.59 -17.14 7.93
N VAL A 145 7.41 -18.14 8.29
CA VAL A 145 8.71 -17.89 8.92
C VAL A 145 9.64 -17.16 7.95
N ASP A 146 9.76 -17.64 6.72
CA ASP A 146 10.62 -17.05 5.69
C ASP A 146 10.17 -15.63 5.30
N GLY A 147 8.86 -15.38 5.27
CA GLY A 147 8.29 -14.09 4.85
C GLY A 147 8.22 -13.01 5.93
N TYR A 148 8.35 -13.36 7.21
CA TYR A 148 8.18 -12.40 8.32
C TYR A 148 9.28 -12.40 9.38
N GLU A 149 9.97 -13.51 9.64
CA GLU A 149 11.00 -13.56 10.69
C GLU A 149 12.22 -12.73 10.32
N GLN A 150 12.66 -12.81 9.06
CA GLN A 150 13.80 -12.06 8.53
C GLN A 150 13.38 -11.38 7.25
N ASP A 151 13.58 -10.07 7.17
CA ASP A 151 13.11 -9.29 6.04
C ASP A 151 14.13 -8.22 5.69
N ALA A 152 14.42 -8.08 4.40
CA ALA A 152 15.44 -7.17 3.91
C ALA A 152 15.07 -6.71 2.51
N GLU A 153 15.15 -5.41 2.27
CA GLU A 153 14.85 -4.83 0.96
C GLU A 153 15.83 -3.69 0.65
N ILE A 154 16.35 -3.69 -0.57
CA ILE A 154 16.92 -2.49 -1.18
C ILE A 154 15.74 -1.66 -1.67
N GLY A 155 15.59 -0.46 -1.12
CA GLY A 155 14.53 0.47 -1.43
C GLY A 155 14.81 1.21 -2.73
N GLU A 156 14.68 2.53 -2.72
CA GLU A 156 15.01 3.33 -3.89
C GLU A 156 16.52 3.27 -4.15
N PHE A 157 16.88 3.12 -5.42
CA PHE A 157 18.26 3.22 -5.87
C PHE A 157 18.25 3.80 -7.28
N TRP A 158 18.55 5.09 -7.38
CA TRP A 158 18.42 5.82 -8.63
C TRP A 158 19.48 6.89 -8.80
N VAL A 159 19.68 7.28 -10.06
CA VAL A 159 20.44 8.45 -10.45
C VAL A 159 19.48 9.42 -11.14
N ARG A 160 19.48 10.69 -10.73
CA ARG A 160 18.67 11.75 -11.35
C ARG A 160 19.53 12.94 -11.76
N GLY A 161 19.13 13.64 -12.81
CA GLY A 161 19.73 14.90 -13.20
C GLY A 161 19.03 15.54 -14.39
N SER A 162 19.38 16.79 -14.68
CA SER A 162 18.81 17.54 -15.79
C SER A 162 19.63 17.37 -17.07
N LEU A 163 18.98 16.94 -18.15
CA LEU A 163 19.58 16.85 -19.49
C LEU A 163 19.60 18.22 -20.19
N THR A 164 18.57 19.02 -19.93
CA THR A 164 18.42 20.42 -20.36
C THR A 164 17.71 21.19 -19.24
N PRO A 165 17.64 22.53 -19.27
CA PRO A 165 16.92 23.30 -18.25
C PRO A 165 15.45 22.88 -18.05
N ASP A 166 14.81 22.36 -19.09
CA ASP A 166 13.39 21.99 -19.08
C ASP A 166 13.18 20.46 -19.12
N LEU A 167 14.24 19.64 -19.01
CA LEU A 167 14.14 18.18 -19.16
C LEU A 167 14.99 17.44 -18.12
N ASP A 168 14.32 16.74 -17.21
CA ASP A 168 14.94 15.87 -16.21
C ASP A 168 14.90 14.41 -16.64
N LEU A 169 15.89 13.64 -16.17
CA LEU A 169 15.98 12.20 -16.31
C LEU A 169 16.23 11.57 -14.94
N LYS A 170 15.46 10.52 -14.59
CA LYS A 170 15.66 9.69 -13.40
C LYS A 170 15.66 8.21 -13.81
N VAL A 171 16.74 7.49 -13.49
CA VAL A 171 16.92 6.08 -13.87
C VAL A 171 17.25 5.26 -12.63
N GLY A 172 16.55 4.14 -12.46
CA GLY A 172 16.77 3.19 -11.37
C GLY A 172 15.48 2.75 -10.70
N ARG A 173 15.61 2.08 -9.55
CA ARG A 173 14.48 1.68 -8.72
C ARG A 173 13.96 2.89 -7.98
N GLN A 174 12.68 3.20 -8.17
CA GLN A 174 12.07 4.40 -7.61
C GLN A 174 10.57 4.20 -7.36
N VAL A 175 10.01 5.06 -6.52
CA VAL A 175 8.56 5.19 -6.34
C VAL A 175 8.06 6.38 -7.18
N VAL A 176 6.97 6.17 -7.92
CA VAL A 176 6.27 7.23 -8.67
C VAL A 176 4.79 7.17 -8.30
N VAL A 177 4.31 8.22 -7.66
CA VAL A 177 2.92 8.34 -7.25
C VAL A 177 2.09 8.93 -8.39
N TRP A 178 1.03 8.21 -8.77
CA TRP A 178 -0.09 8.71 -9.55
C TRP A 178 -1.33 8.81 -8.65
N GLY A 179 -2.27 9.69 -8.99
CA GLY A 179 -3.40 10.01 -8.11
C GLY A 179 -3.10 11.14 -7.12
N GLN A 180 -4.12 11.50 -6.36
CA GLN A 180 -4.20 12.62 -5.42
C GLN A 180 -4.91 12.25 -4.12
N SER A 181 -5.64 11.14 -4.12
CA SER A 181 -6.27 10.51 -2.97
C SER A 181 -5.23 10.08 -1.94
N ASP A 182 -5.57 10.24 -0.66
CA ASP A 182 -4.67 9.91 0.44
C ASP A 182 -4.91 8.52 1.03
N TYR A 183 -6.09 7.93 0.79
CA TYR A 183 -6.41 6.61 1.33
C TYR A 183 -6.70 5.61 0.24
N LEU A 184 -7.54 5.98 -0.71
CA LEU A 184 -8.08 5.04 -1.67
C LEU A 184 -7.33 5.14 -2.99
N ARG A 185 -6.89 4.00 -3.53
CA ARG A 185 -6.10 3.99 -4.76
C ARG A 185 -7.01 3.93 -6.00
N VAL A 186 -6.87 4.91 -6.89
CA VAL A 186 -7.53 4.92 -8.21
C VAL A 186 -6.49 4.95 -9.33
N ASN A 187 -5.70 6.03 -9.42
CA ASN A 187 -4.67 6.16 -10.43
C ASN A 187 -3.28 5.69 -9.98
N ASP A 188 -3.10 5.45 -8.68
CA ASP A 188 -1.86 4.91 -8.12
C ASP A 188 -1.72 3.43 -8.50
N VAL A 189 -1.10 3.13 -9.64
CA VAL A 189 -1.03 1.77 -10.22
C VAL A 189 0.35 1.40 -10.76
N LEU A 190 1.36 2.26 -10.59
CA LEU A 190 2.69 2.04 -11.18
C LEU A 190 3.60 1.19 -10.29
N ASN A 191 3.48 1.36 -8.98
CA ASN A 191 4.32 0.68 -8.00
C ASN A 191 3.60 -0.54 -7.43
N PRO A 192 4.28 -1.70 -7.35
CA PRO A 192 3.78 -2.82 -6.59
C PRO A 192 3.75 -2.47 -5.11
N LEU A 193 2.93 -3.19 -4.35
CA LEU A 193 2.67 -2.94 -2.95
C LEU A 193 3.10 -4.08 -2.03
N ASP A 194 3.45 -3.76 -0.79
CA ASP A 194 3.53 -4.71 0.31
C ASP A 194 2.17 -4.88 0.98
N LEU A 195 1.46 -5.94 0.65
CA LEU A 195 0.08 -6.22 1.06
C LEU A 195 0.01 -7.19 2.24
N ARG A 196 1.12 -7.44 2.92
CA ARG A 196 1.20 -8.48 3.96
C ARG A 196 0.46 -8.13 5.26
N GLU A 197 0.30 -6.85 5.57
CA GLU A 197 -0.29 -6.34 6.81
C GLU A 197 -1.32 -5.23 6.51
N PRO A 198 -2.53 -5.59 6.08
CA PRO A 198 -3.55 -4.64 5.62
C PRO A 198 -3.95 -3.66 6.73
N GLY A 199 -4.08 -2.37 6.39
CA GLY A 199 -4.55 -1.31 7.30
C GLY A 199 -3.61 -0.94 8.45
N LEU A 200 -2.55 -1.70 8.73
CA LEU A 200 -1.59 -1.37 9.79
C LEU A 200 -0.73 -0.18 9.46
N VAL A 201 -0.19 -0.19 8.24
CA VAL A 201 0.68 0.85 7.72
C VAL A 201 -0.04 1.60 6.62
N ASP A 202 0.54 2.72 6.26
CA ASP A 202 -0.04 3.70 5.37
C ASP A 202 0.30 3.39 3.90
N ILE A 203 -0.57 3.77 2.95
CA ILE A 203 -0.48 3.44 1.52
C ILE A 203 0.84 3.90 0.91
N GLU A 204 1.41 5.01 1.40
CA GLU A 204 2.71 5.49 0.96
C GLU A 204 3.82 4.52 1.32
N THR A 205 3.72 3.92 2.51
CA THR A 205 4.69 2.93 3.02
C THR A 205 4.51 1.56 2.35
N LEU A 206 3.32 1.28 1.78
CA LEU A 206 3.10 0.05 1.03
C LEU A 206 3.86 0.03 -0.30
N ARG A 207 4.15 1.19 -0.90
CA ARG A 207 4.75 1.27 -2.24
C ARG A 207 6.15 0.71 -2.24
N ARG A 208 6.38 -0.28 -3.10
CA ARG A 208 7.69 -0.87 -3.35
C ARG A 208 8.30 -0.22 -4.60
N PRO A 209 9.57 0.19 -4.52
CA PRO A 209 10.24 0.81 -5.65
C PRO A 209 10.43 -0.19 -6.79
N ILE A 210 10.31 0.27 -8.02
CA ILE A 210 10.43 -0.56 -9.22
C ILE A 210 11.36 0.09 -10.23
N GLY A 211 12.15 -0.73 -10.93
CA GLY A 211 13.14 -0.29 -11.90
C GLY A 211 12.50 0.35 -13.13
N MET A 212 12.74 1.65 -13.29
CA MET A 212 12.21 2.41 -14.42
C MET A 212 13.16 3.51 -14.88
N LEU A 213 12.94 3.95 -16.11
CA LEU A 213 13.42 5.22 -16.65
C LEU A 213 12.24 6.20 -16.66
N LYS A 214 12.44 7.38 -16.08
CA LYS A 214 11.48 8.48 -16.06
C LYS A 214 12.11 9.74 -16.64
N THR A 215 11.36 10.43 -17.49
CA THR A 215 11.70 11.76 -18.00
C THR A 215 10.60 12.72 -17.62
N ASP A 216 10.96 13.94 -17.20
CA ASP A 216 10.02 15.02 -16.91
C ASP A 216 10.37 16.23 -17.78
N TYR A 217 9.43 16.68 -18.60
CA TYR A 217 9.56 17.86 -19.45
C TYR A 217 8.63 18.96 -18.95
N TYR A 218 9.18 20.17 -18.74
CA TYR A 218 8.45 21.31 -18.20
C TYR A 218 8.11 22.32 -19.31
N GLN A 219 6.85 22.73 -19.38
CA GLN A 219 6.39 23.73 -20.34
C GLN A 219 5.26 24.57 -19.76
N GLY A 220 5.57 25.81 -19.39
CA GLY A 220 4.61 26.69 -18.71
C GLY A 220 4.14 26.07 -17.40
N ASP A 221 2.82 26.02 -17.20
CA ASP A 221 2.21 25.45 -16.00
C ASP A 221 2.16 23.91 -15.98
N TRP A 222 2.69 23.25 -17.03
CA TRP A 222 2.59 21.81 -17.21
C TRP A 222 3.92 21.08 -17.04
N ARG A 223 3.87 19.95 -16.35
CA ARG A 223 4.89 18.90 -16.36
C ARG A 223 4.38 17.68 -17.13
N TRP A 224 5.13 17.25 -18.13
CA TRP A 224 4.88 16.04 -18.92
C TRP A 224 5.87 14.97 -18.51
N SER A 225 5.39 13.82 -18.05
CA SER A 225 6.26 12.71 -17.67
C SER A 225 6.10 11.54 -18.64
N ALA A 226 7.22 10.93 -19.04
CA ALA A 226 7.23 9.66 -19.76
C ALA A 226 8.06 8.63 -19.01
N LEU A 227 7.48 7.44 -18.84
CA LEU A 227 7.99 6.36 -18.02
C LEU A 227 8.10 5.07 -18.83
N LEU A 228 9.21 4.38 -18.61
CA LEU A 228 9.51 3.05 -19.14
C LEU A 228 9.89 2.16 -17.96
N ILE A 229 9.03 1.21 -17.62
CA ILE A 229 9.20 0.31 -16.46
C ILE A 229 9.69 -1.02 -17.00
N SER A 230 10.94 -1.36 -16.75
CA SER A 230 11.58 -2.56 -17.32
C SER A 230 11.77 -3.68 -16.31
N GLU A 231 11.53 -3.43 -15.04
CA GLU A 231 11.51 -4.46 -14.00
C GLU A 231 10.07 -4.94 -13.81
N ASN A 232 9.85 -6.26 -13.80
CA ASN A 232 8.57 -6.84 -13.40
C ASN A 232 8.67 -7.28 -11.94
N ARG A 233 7.92 -6.61 -11.08
CA ARG A 233 7.93 -6.87 -9.63
C ARG A 233 6.49 -6.96 -9.15
N PRO A 234 6.04 -8.12 -8.62
CA PRO A 234 4.67 -8.26 -8.14
C PRO A 234 4.49 -7.62 -6.77
N ASN A 235 3.22 -7.46 -6.39
CA ASN A 235 2.84 -7.22 -5.01
C ASN A 235 3.40 -8.32 -4.09
N LEU A 236 3.71 -7.93 -2.87
CA LEU A 236 4.11 -8.84 -1.82
C LEU A 236 2.88 -9.17 -0.98
N SER A 237 2.24 -10.31 -1.25
CA SER A 237 1.05 -10.75 -0.53
C SER A 237 1.40 -11.50 0.76
N ALA A 238 0.44 -11.57 1.68
CA ALA A 238 0.55 -12.34 2.93
C ALA A 238 0.88 -13.84 2.66
N PRO A 239 1.94 -14.41 3.26
CA PRO A 239 2.32 -15.81 3.05
C PRO A 239 1.21 -16.79 3.46
N CYS A 240 1.06 -17.90 2.72
CA CYS A 240 0.08 -18.93 3.05
C CYS A 240 0.24 -19.44 4.49
N GLY A 241 -0.86 -19.49 5.23
CA GLY A 241 -0.87 -19.86 6.64
C GLY A 241 -0.72 -18.67 7.60
N SER A 242 -0.50 -17.46 7.10
CA SER A 242 -0.56 -16.25 7.92
C SER A 242 -2.00 -15.84 8.21
N GLU A 243 -2.17 -15.04 9.27
CA GLU A 243 -3.47 -14.50 9.68
C GLU A 243 -4.12 -13.58 8.63
N TYR A 244 -3.33 -12.97 7.74
CA TYR A 244 -3.82 -12.12 6.65
C TYR A 244 -3.94 -12.84 5.30
N SER A 245 -3.47 -14.09 5.21
CA SER A 245 -3.53 -14.85 3.97
C SER A 245 -4.96 -15.24 3.60
N LEU A 246 -5.22 -15.47 2.30
CA LEU A 246 -6.54 -15.91 1.81
C LEU A 246 -7.06 -17.17 2.52
N ALA A 247 -6.17 -18.14 2.69
CA ALA A 247 -6.48 -19.40 3.35
C ALA A 247 -6.66 -19.24 4.87
N GLY A 248 -6.22 -18.11 5.43
CA GLY A 248 -6.05 -17.91 6.85
C GLY A 248 -4.98 -18.84 7.42
N VAL A 249 -5.06 -19.10 8.73
CA VAL A 249 -4.11 -19.96 9.44
C VAL A 249 -4.37 -21.42 9.10
N VAL A 250 -3.50 -22.01 8.28
CA VAL A 250 -3.57 -23.40 7.80
C VAL A 250 -2.23 -24.13 7.94
N THR A 251 -2.23 -25.45 7.73
CA THR A 251 -1.02 -26.27 7.82
C THR A 251 -0.13 -26.15 6.58
N GLN A 252 1.16 -26.49 6.71
CA GLN A 252 2.08 -26.58 5.57
C GLN A 252 1.54 -27.49 4.46
N ALA A 253 0.97 -28.64 4.82
CA ALA A 253 0.40 -29.57 3.85
C ALA A 253 -0.77 -28.97 3.05
N SER A 254 -1.56 -28.09 3.68
CA SER A 254 -2.66 -27.35 3.01
C SER A 254 -2.13 -26.30 2.03
N CYS A 255 -1.00 -25.66 2.34
CA CYS A 255 -0.33 -24.75 1.42
C CYS A 255 0.27 -25.50 0.23
N ASP A 256 0.95 -26.61 0.48
CA ASP A 256 1.59 -27.42 -0.57
C ASP A 256 0.57 -28.01 -1.55
N SER A 257 -0.64 -28.36 -1.08
CA SER A 257 -1.70 -28.91 -1.93
C SER A 257 -2.42 -27.89 -2.81
N SER A 258 -2.26 -26.60 -2.53
CA SER A 258 -3.08 -25.53 -3.11
C SER A 258 -2.27 -24.47 -3.85
N ALA A 259 -0.94 -24.62 -3.90
CA ALA A 259 -0.03 -23.70 -4.56
C ALA A 259 -0.12 -23.81 -6.08
N VAL A 260 -0.53 -22.72 -6.73
CA VAL A 260 -0.45 -22.56 -8.18
C VAL A 260 0.71 -21.63 -8.50
N PRO A 261 1.71 -22.05 -9.29
CA PRO A 261 2.84 -21.19 -9.63
C PRO A 261 2.38 -19.96 -10.44
N VAL A 262 2.91 -18.80 -10.07
CA VAL A 262 2.76 -17.54 -10.83
C VAL A 262 3.97 -17.38 -11.73
N GLU A 263 3.73 -17.29 -13.03
CA GLU A 263 4.73 -16.98 -14.04
C GLU A 263 4.70 -15.47 -14.29
N LEU A 264 5.69 -14.77 -13.73
CA LEU A 264 5.88 -13.34 -13.93
C LEU A 264 6.40 -13.08 -15.35
N SER A 265 6.18 -11.86 -15.87
CA SER A 265 6.81 -11.47 -17.13
C SER A 265 8.31 -11.26 -16.91
N ASP A 266 9.10 -11.46 -17.97
CA ASP A 266 10.54 -11.27 -17.90
C ASP A 266 10.90 -9.77 -17.73
N ASP A 267 12.03 -9.51 -17.06
CA ASP A 267 12.62 -8.18 -17.02
C ASP A 267 13.17 -7.78 -18.41
N GLY A 268 13.14 -6.49 -18.70
CA GLY A 268 13.74 -5.88 -19.87
C GLY A 268 12.74 -5.25 -20.83
N LEU A 269 13.24 -4.83 -22.00
CA LEU A 269 12.46 -4.02 -22.94
C LEU A 269 11.39 -4.79 -23.73
N SER A 270 11.43 -6.13 -23.74
CA SER A 270 10.43 -6.95 -24.45
C SER A 270 9.06 -6.88 -23.78
N ASP A 271 9.04 -6.82 -22.46
CA ASP A 271 7.83 -6.85 -21.63
C ASP A 271 7.65 -5.58 -20.79
N ALA A 272 8.52 -4.59 -21.01
CA ALA A 272 8.50 -3.30 -20.32
C ALA A 272 7.15 -2.60 -20.43
N GLU A 273 6.71 -2.01 -19.33
CA GLU A 273 5.49 -1.20 -19.23
C GLU A 273 5.78 0.25 -19.61
N TYR A 274 4.76 0.95 -20.09
CA TYR A 274 4.90 2.34 -20.52
C TYR A 274 3.81 3.17 -19.88
N ALA A 275 4.19 4.34 -19.41
CA ALA A 275 3.29 5.27 -18.75
C ALA A 275 3.60 6.72 -19.16
N LEU A 276 2.56 7.52 -19.31
CA LEU A 276 2.62 8.93 -19.62
C LEU A 276 1.74 9.68 -18.62
N SER A 277 2.19 10.85 -18.18
CA SER A 277 1.34 11.75 -17.41
C SER A 277 1.54 13.21 -17.85
N ALA A 278 0.51 14.02 -17.60
CA ALA A 278 0.54 15.46 -17.75
C ALA A 278 -0.07 16.08 -16.50
N MET A 279 0.68 16.90 -15.78
CA MET A 279 0.23 17.56 -14.57
C MET A 279 0.31 19.07 -14.76
N GLY A 280 -0.84 19.74 -14.71
CA GLY A 280 -0.97 21.18 -14.77
C GLY A 280 -1.28 21.74 -13.38
N ARG A 281 -0.53 22.77 -12.96
CA ARG A 281 -0.76 23.48 -11.69
C ARG A 281 -1.26 24.89 -11.96
N PHE A 282 -2.43 25.21 -11.44
CA PHE A 282 -3.06 26.51 -11.64
C PHE A 282 -3.40 27.18 -10.30
N SER A 283 -3.83 28.43 -10.36
CA SER A 283 -4.24 29.13 -9.14
C SER A 283 -5.48 28.47 -8.53
N GLY A 284 -5.31 27.83 -7.38
CA GLY A 284 -6.37 27.20 -6.59
C GLY A 284 -6.81 25.82 -7.06
N TRP A 285 -6.25 25.28 -8.14
CA TRP A 285 -6.56 23.91 -8.59
C TRP A 285 -5.45 23.30 -9.44
N ASP A 286 -5.35 21.98 -9.36
CA ASP A 286 -4.40 21.17 -10.13
C ASP A 286 -5.15 20.11 -10.94
N LEU A 287 -4.64 19.78 -12.12
CA LEU A 287 -5.19 18.73 -12.98
C LEU A 287 -4.08 17.79 -13.42
N SER A 288 -4.31 16.49 -13.26
CA SER A 288 -3.44 15.44 -13.74
C SER A 288 -4.17 14.53 -14.71
N LEU A 289 -3.49 14.15 -15.79
CA LEU A 289 -3.94 13.17 -16.77
C LEU A 289 -2.92 12.03 -16.81
N TYR A 290 -3.41 10.80 -16.93
CA TYR A 290 -2.60 9.58 -16.90
C TYR A 290 -2.98 8.66 -18.05
N ALA A 291 -1.98 8.05 -18.68
CA ALA A 291 -2.19 7.01 -19.67
C ALA A 291 -1.09 5.96 -19.57
N GLY A 292 -1.43 4.68 -19.60
CA GLY A 292 -0.44 3.62 -19.47
C GLY A 292 -0.84 2.30 -20.11
N ARG A 293 0.17 1.49 -20.41
CA ARG A 293 0.03 0.08 -20.78
C ARG A 293 0.86 -0.74 -19.79
N LEU A 294 0.16 -1.30 -18.80
CA LEU A 294 0.74 -1.83 -17.57
C LEU A 294 0.45 -3.32 -17.41
N ASN A 295 1.28 -4.01 -16.63
CA ASN A 295 0.96 -5.34 -16.13
C ASN A 295 0.09 -5.18 -14.89
N TYR A 296 -1.04 -5.87 -14.88
CA TYR A 296 -1.96 -5.83 -13.76
C TYR A 296 -1.49 -6.76 -12.66
N ASP A 297 -1.29 -6.22 -11.45
CA ASP A 297 -0.64 -6.95 -10.37
C ASP A 297 -1.38 -8.21 -9.93
N THR A 298 -2.71 -8.24 -10.08
CA THR A 298 -3.49 -9.45 -9.81
C THR A 298 -3.36 -10.44 -10.98
N PRO A 299 -2.77 -11.62 -10.77
CA PRO A 299 -2.64 -12.58 -11.83
C PRO A 299 -3.99 -13.27 -12.14
N TYR A 300 -4.11 -13.92 -13.29
CA TYR A 300 -5.27 -14.73 -13.66
C TYR A 300 -4.82 -16.14 -14.05
N LYS A 301 -5.73 -17.11 -14.01
CA LYS A 301 -5.47 -18.49 -14.42
C LYS A 301 -5.37 -18.57 -15.94
N ASP A 302 -4.18 -18.91 -16.45
CA ASP A 302 -4.00 -19.12 -17.88
C ASP A 302 -4.52 -20.51 -18.28
N ALA A 303 -5.76 -20.55 -18.75
CA ALA A 303 -6.42 -21.78 -19.20
C ALA A 303 -5.90 -22.30 -20.56
N ALA A 304 -4.99 -21.57 -21.25
CA ALA A 304 -4.47 -21.95 -22.57
C ALA A 304 -3.17 -22.77 -22.52
N GLY A 305 -2.50 -22.86 -21.36
CA GLY A 305 -1.26 -23.61 -21.17
C GLY A 305 -1.48 -25.07 -20.77
N ALA A 306 -0.52 -25.95 -21.11
CA ALA A 306 -0.50 -27.35 -20.64
C ALA A 306 -0.21 -27.48 -19.13
N ASN A 307 0.19 -26.39 -18.47
CA ASN A 307 0.51 -26.30 -17.05
C ASN A 307 -0.48 -25.34 -16.38
N ASN A 308 -0.96 -25.69 -15.18
CA ASN A 308 -1.80 -24.83 -14.34
C ASN A 308 -0.94 -23.67 -13.79
N VAL A 309 -0.82 -22.58 -14.55
CA VAL A 309 -0.01 -21.40 -14.18
C VAL A 309 -0.87 -20.14 -14.13
N MET A 310 -0.46 -19.23 -13.26
CA MET A 310 -1.05 -17.90 -13.11
C MET A 310 -0.18 -16.85 -13.82
N ARG A 311 -0.77 -15.84 -14.47
CA ARG A 311 -0.04 -14.79 -15.19
C ARG A 311 -0.66 -13.42 -14.97
N ASN A 312 0.12 -12.34 -15.03
CA ASN A 312 -0.41 -10.97 -14.98
C ASN A 312 -1.08 -10.56 -16.30
N ALA A 313 -2.20 -9.85 -16.22
CA ALA A 313 -2.90 -9.36 -17.40
C ALA A 313 -2.29 -8.04 -17.89
N ARG A 314 -2.10 -7.87 -19.20
CA ARG A 314 -1.67 -6.59 -19.75
C ARG A 314 -2.86 -5.66 -19.97
N VAL A 315 -2.93 -4.58 -19.21
CA VAL A 315 -4.05 -3.62 -19.18
C VAL A 315 -3.67 -2.28 -19.77
N SER A 316 -4.67 -1.59 -20.33
CA SER A 316 -4.57 -0.18 -20.71
C SER A 316 -5.25 0.65 -19.63
N HIS A 317 -4.56 1.66 -19.11
CA HIS A 317 -5.03 2.55 -18.07
C HIS A 317 -5.19 3.96 -18.64
N LEU A 318 -6.34 4.59 -18.43
CA LEU A 318 -6.56 6.00 -18.70
C LEU A 318 -7.15 6.65 -17.45
N GLY A 319 -6.54 7.73 -16.98
CA GLY A 319 -6.86 8.33 -15.70
C GLY A 319 -6.89 9.85 -15.75
N ALA A 320 -7.64 10.43 -14.83
CA ALA A 320 -7.55 11.85 -14.52
C ALA A 320 -7.75 12.08 -13.02
N ALA A 321 -7.13 13.14 -12.51
CA ALA A 321 -7.29 13.61 -11.14
C ALA A 321 -7.37 15.13 -11.10
N ILE A 322 -8.19 15.68 -10.21
CA ILE A 322 -8.32 17.11 -9.98
C ILE A 322 -8.31 17.41 -8.47
N ASN A 323 -7.58 18.45 -8.09
CA ASN A 323 -7.60 19.02 -6.75
C ASN A 323 -8.08 20.47 -6.83
N ILE A 324 -8.94 20.90 -5.90
CA ILE A 324 -9.42 22.29 -5.82
C ILE A 324 -9.32 22.76 -4.37
N ALA A 325 -8.55 23.81 -4.13
CA ALA A 325 -8.40 24.46 -2.84
C ALA A 325 -9.36 25.65 -2.72
N GLU A 326 -10.27 25.62 -1.76
CA GLU A 326 -11.25 26.68 -1.50
C GLU A 326 -11.41 26.94 0.00
N GLY A 327 -10.90 28.08 0.47
CA GLY A 327 -10.93 28.44 1.88
C GLY A 327 -10.15 27.43 2.73
N SER A 328 -10.85 26.72 3.62
CA SER A 328 -10.27 25.67 4.46
C SER A 328 -10.48 24.25 3.91
N TRP A 329 -10.94 24.13 2.66
CA TRP A 329 -11.20 22.85 2.00
C TRP A 329 -10.19 22.58 0.89
N LEU A 330 -9.80 21.31 0.77
CA LEU A 330 -9.17 20.74 -0.40
C LEU A 330 -10.08 19.63 -0.94
N TRP A 331 -10.72 19.88 -2.07
CA TRP A 331 -11.56 18.90 -2.76
C TRP A 331 -10.73 18.08 -3.74
N LYS A 332 -11.02 16.78 -3.81
CA LYS A 332 -10.30 15.81 -4.64
C LYS A 332 -11.28 15.02 -5.49
N GLY A 333 -10.92 14.79 -6.74
CA GLY A 333 -11.68 13.93 -7.64
C GLY A 333 -10.75 13.10 -8.51
N GLU A 334 -11.02 11.81 -8.63
CA GLU A 334 -10.29 10.93 -9.55
C GLU A 334 -11.23 10.07 -10.37
N LEU A 335 -10.81 9.77 -11.59
CA LEU A 335 -11.45 8.79 -12.45
C LEU A 335 -10.38 7.92 -13.12
N ALA A 336 -10.70 6.65 -13.32
CA ALA A 336 -9.89 5.74 -14.11
C ALA A 336 -10.74 4.82 -14.98
N LEU A 337 -10.24 4.52 -16.16
CA LEU A 337 -10.74 3.51 -17.09
C LEU A 337 -9.63 2.49 -17.32
N VAL A 338 -9.87 1.26 -16.90
CA VAL A 338 -8.94 0.14 -17.05
C VAL A 338 -9.53 -0.86 -18.03
N ASP A 339 -8.82 -1.18 -19.11
CA ASP A 339 -9.26 -2.14 -20.12
C ASP A 339 -8.28 -3.31 -20.27
N GLY A 340 -8.83 -4.51 -20.48
CA GLY A 340 -8.05 -5.74 -20.66
C GLY A 340 -7.85 -6.56 -19.39
N LEU A 341 -8.61 -6.26 -18.33
CA LEU A 341 -8.62 -7.03 -17.08
C LEU A 341 -9.02 -8.48 -17.35
N ARG A 342 -8.42 -9.40 -16.59
CA ARG A 342 -8.73 -10.82 -16.60
C ARG A 342 -8.84 -11.32 -15.18
N TYR A 343 -9.80 -12.21 -14.96
CA TYR A 343 -10.11 -12.79 -13.68
C TYR A 343 -10.01 -14.31 -13.75
N PHE A 344 -9.80 -14.95 -12.61
CA PHE A 344 -9.59 -16.39 -12.50
C PHE A 344 -10.74 -17.18 -13.13
N ASN A 345 -12.00 -16.81 -12.84
CA ASN A 345 -13.20 -17.52 -13.29
C ASN A 345 -13.70 -17.10 -14.68
N THR A 346 -13.01 -16.19 -15.38
CA THR A 346 -13.43 -15.68 -16.71
C THR A 346 -12.65 -16.26 -17.88
N GLY A 347 -11.64 -17.09 -17.61
CA GLY A 347 -10.77 -17.66 -18.63
C GLY A 347 -10.10 -16.57 -19.48
N ALA A 348 -10.27 -16.63 -20.81
CA ALA A 348 -9.63 -15.68 -21.73
C ALA A 348 -10.39 -14.35 -21.91
N ALA A 349 -11.61 -14.23 -21.35
CA ALA A 349 -12.47 -13.07 -21.53
C ALA A 349 -11.86 -11.84 -20.86
N LYS A 350 -11.82 -10.73 -21.60
CA LYS A 350 -11.33 -9.44 -21.09
C LYS A 350 -12.50 -8.63 -20.55
N LYS A 351 -12.26 -7.92 -19.46
CA LYS A 351 -13.19 -6.96 -18.83
C LYS A 351 -12.59 -5.57 -18.87
N SER A 352 -13.46 -4.58 -18.68
CA SER A 352 -13.03 -3.21 -18.37
C SER A 352 -13.66 -2.74 -17.08
N ARG A 353 -13.01 -1.80 -16.40
CA ARG A 353 -13.45 -1.25 -15.12
C ARG A 353 -13.44 0.27 -15.17
N PHE A 354 -14.46 0.89 -14.58
CA PHE A 354 -14.52 2.33 -14.35
C PHE A 354 -14.48 2.60 -12.86
N ASP A 355 -13.54 3.45 -12.45
CA ASP A 355 -13.32 3.85 -11.08
C ASP A 355 -13.61 5.34 -10.94
N LEU A 356 -14.32 5.73 -9.88
CA LEU A 356 -14.63 7.13 -9.54
C LEU A 356 -14.40 7.35 -8.06
N LEU A 357 -13.53 8.30 -7.73
CA LEU A 357 -13.31 8.77 -6.37
C LEU A 357 -13.70 10.24 -6.23
N LEU A 358 -14.34 10.54 -5.10
CA LEU A 358 -14.61 11.89 -4.64
C LEU A 358 -14.13 12.00 -3.19
N GLY A 359 -13.40 13.06 -2.89
CA GLY A 359 -12.82 13.29 -1.58
C GLY A 359 -12.80 14.76 -1.19
N GLY A 360 -12.63 15.01 0.10
CA GLY A 360 -12.50 16.34 0.67
C GLY A 360 -11.72 16.31 1.96
N GLU A 361 -10.84 17.28 2.13
CA GLU A 361 -10.08 17.52 3.34
C GLU A 361 -10.40 18.90 3.90
N TYR A 362 -10.67 18.97 5.21
CA TYR A 362 -10.99 20.19 5.92
C TYR A 362 -9.95 20.49 7.01
N ARG A 363 -9.31 21.66 6.88
CA ARG A 363 -8.31 22.20 7.82
C ARG A 363 -8.79 23.45 8.58
N GLY A 364 -10.10 23.69 8.64
CA GLY A 364 -10.65 24.87 9.32
C GLY A 364 -10.67 24.78 10.85
N ILE A 365 -10.18 23.66 11.41
CA ILE A 365 -10.04 23.44 12.85
C ILE A 365 -8.56 23.54 13.19
N THR A 366 -8.22 24.37 14.17
CA THR A 366 -6.83 24.54 14.60
C THR A 366 -6.19 23.20 14.98
N ASN A 367 -5.03 22.92 14.37
CA ASN A 367 -4.24 21.70 14.54
C ASN A 367 -5.06 20.43 14.28
N SER A 368 -6.00 20.45 13.34
CA SER A 368 -6.76 19.25 13.01
C SER A 368 -7.11 19.20 11.53
N THR A 369 -7.03 18.00 10.99
CA THR A 369 -7.44 17.70 9.63
C THR A 369 -8.55 16.64 9.68
N LEU A 370 -9.65 16.92 8.99
CA LEU A 370 -10.73 15.96 8.78
C LEU A 370 -10.78 15.63 7.28
N SER A 371 -10.61 14.36 6.94
CA SER A 371 -10.61 13.90 5.54
C SER A 371 -11.71 12.89 5.31
N PHE A 372 -12.37 12.95 4.16
CA PHE A 372 -13.38 11.97 3.75
C PHE A 372 -13.21 11.64 2.27
N GLU A 373 -13.24 10.36 1.94
CA GLU A 373 -13.13 9.86 0.56
C GLU A 373 -14.16 8.76 0.30
N VAL A 374 -14.69 8.70 -0.92
CA VAL A 374 -15.57 7.63 -1.39
C VAL A 374 -15.09 7.18 -2.76
N LEU A 375 -14.93 5.88 -2.92
CA LEU A 375 -14.58 5.23 -4.19
C LEU A 375 -15.70 4.30 -4.62
N ARG A 376 -16.08 4.38 -5.89
CA ARG A 376 -16.91 3.40 -6.57
C ARG A 376 -16.12 2.78 -7.72
N ARG A 377 -16.06 1.45 -7.76
CA ARG A 377 -15.52 0.69 -8.90
C ARG A 377 -16.65 -0.07 -9.57
N HIS A 378 -16.69 -0.08 -10.91
CA HIS A 378 -17.71 -0.77 -11.69
C HIS A 378 -17.09 -1.59 -12.81
N ILE A 379 -17.36 -2.89 -12.84
CA ILE A 379 -16.85 -3.82 -13.86
C ILE A 379 -17.85 -3.90 -15.01
N ASN A 380 -17.43 -3.48 -16.21
CA ASN A 380 -18.20 -3.63 -17.42
C ASN A 380 -18.09 -5.05 -17.97
N GLY A 381 -19.22 -5.57 -18.48
CA GLY A 381 -19.29 -6.95 -18.96
C GLY A 381 -19.19 -7.96 -17.82
N TYR A 382 -19.66 -7.60 -16.63
CA TYR A 382 -19.68 -8.45 -15.45
C TYR A 382 -20.41 -9.79 -15.70
N GLU A 383 -19.92 -10.84 -15.04
CA GLU A 383 -20.52 -12.18 -15.02
C GLU A 383 -20.64 -12.64 -13.57
N SER A 384 -21.74 -13.28 -13.20
CA SER A 384 -21.97 -13.76 -11.82
C SER A 384 -21.00 -14.87 -11.37
N SER A 385 -20.17 -15.41 -12.28
CA SER A 385 -19.07 -16.30 -11.91
C SER A 385 -17.98 -15.57 -11.12
N LEU A 386 -17.87 -14.25 -11.28
CA LEU A 386 -16.88 -13.41 -10.60
C LEU A 386 -17.10 -13.29 -9.09
N THR A 387 -18.33 -13.49 -8.60
CA THR A 387 -18.60 -13.53 -7.14
C THR A 387 -18.14 -14.82 -6.48
N ASN A 388 -17.82 -15.86 -7.26
CA ASN A 388 -17.41 -17.14 -6.71
C ASN A 388 -15.99 -17.05 -6.14
N SER A 389 -15.60 -18.11 -5.43
CA SER A 389 -14.27 -18.25 -4.85
C SER A 389 -13.18 -17.91 -5.85
N THR A 390 -12.07 -17.38 -5.33
CA THR A 390 -10.85 -16.99 -6.07
C THR A 390 -10.94 -15.61 -6.74
N ASP A 391 -12.11 -15.13 -7.15
CA ASP A 391 -12.28 -13.76 -7.67
C ASP A 391 -12.94 -12.82 -6.67
N PHE A 392 -14.07 -13.22 -6.07
CA PHE A 392 -14.83 -12.44 -5.08
C PHE A 392 -15.15 -11.00 -5.52
N GLN A 393 -15.44 -10.78 -6.79
CA GLN A 393 -15.72 -9.45 -7.34
C GLN A 393 -17.23 -9.23 -7.48
N ASP A 394 -17.70 -8.10 -6.96
CA ASP A 394 -19.03 -7.58 -7.24
C ASP A 394 -19.02 -6.72 -8.52
N GLU A 395 -20.17 -6.62 -9.20
CA GLU A 395 -20.32 -5.77 -10.39
C GLU A 395 -20.03 -4.29 -10.08
N SER A 396 -20.43 -3.84 -8.89
CA SER A 396 -20.06 -2.53 -8.35
C SER A 396 -19.65 -2.66 -6.91
N SER A 397 -18.45 -2.22 -6.57
CA SER A 397 -17.98 -2.10 -5.20
C SER A 397 -17.93 -0.63 -4.77
N TRP A 398 -18.06 -0.43 -3.46
CA TRP A 398 -18.01 0.87 -2.81
C TRP A 398 -17.07 0.81 -1.62
N GLN A 399 -16.28 1.86 -1.45
CA GLN A 399 -15.43 2.06 -0.32
C GLN A 399 -15.57 3.49 0.18
N SER A 400 -15.45 3.68 1.49
CA SER A 400 -15.46 5.01 2.07
C SER A 400 -14.51 5.08 3.25
N VAL A 401 -13.82 6.20 3.35
CA VAL A 401 -12.84 6.44 4.40
C VAL A 401 -13.14 7.75 5.10
N LEU A 402 -13.05 7.72 6.43
CA LEU A 402 -13.07 8.90 7.29
C LEU A 402 -11.76 9.00 8.06
N GLY A 403 -11.20 10.20 8.05
CA GLY A 403 -9.93 10.56 8.62
C GLY A 403 -9.97 11.63 9.65
N TYR A 404 -9.15 11.46 10.68
CA TYR A 404 -8.91 12.51 11.64
C TYR A 404 -7.46 12.51 12.07
N THR A 405 -6.79 13.66 11.96
CA THR A 405 -5.50 13.92 12.60
C THR A 405 -5.59 15.14 13.49
N ARG A 406 -4.78 15.15 14.56
CA ARG A 406 -4.65 16.30 15.44
C ARG A 406 -3.33 16.36 16.17
N ASP A 407 -2.72 17.53 16.14
CA ASP A 407 -1.49 17.84 16.87
C ASP A 407 -1.80 18.60 18.16
N LEU A 408 -1.18 18.14 19.23
CA LEU A 408 -1.38 18.63 20.59
C LEU A 408 -0.03 18.99 21.23
N ARG A 409 -0.09 19.92 22.18
CA ARG A 409 1.05 20.33 23.01
C ARG A 409 2.28 20.74 22.20
N ASN A 410 2.12 21.75 21.34
CA ASN A 410 3.19 22.26 20.48
C ASN A 410 3.82 21.11 19.65
N ASP A 411 2.94 20.34 19.00
CA ASP A 411 3.30 19.29 18.04
C ASP A 411 4.21 18.19 18.62
N THR A 412 3.98 17.85 19.89
CA THR A 412 4.68 16.73 20.56
C THR A 412 3.81 15.48 20.69
N ILE A 413 2.49 15.62 20.57
CA ILE A 413 1.53 14.51 20.58
C ILE A 413 0.72 14.59 19.29
N HIS A 414 0.79 13.53 18.48
CA HIS A 414 0.03 13.41 17.24
C HIS A 414 -1.02 12.32 17.40
N LEU A 415 -2.29 12.70 17.28
CA LEU A 415 -3.42 11.78 17.31
C LEU A 415 -3.86 11.47 15.88
N LYS A 416 -4.17 10.19 15.62
CA LYS A 416 -4.67 9.76 14.31
C LYS A 416 -5.79 8.74 14.47
N GLY A 417 -6.84 8.89 13.66
CA GLY A 417 -7.95 7.98 13.56
C GLY A 417 -8.38 7.79 12.11
N VAL A 418 -8.54 6.54 11.68
CA VAL A 418 -8.98 6.18 10.33
C VAL A 418 -10.08 5.14 10.44
N ILE A 419 -11.18 5.36 9.73
CA ILE A 419 -12.26 4.39 9.56
C ILE A 419 -12.40 4.11 8.07
N LEU A 420 -12.20 2.87 7.66
CA LEU A 420 -12.51 2.39 6.32
C LEU A 420 -13.74 1.48 6.39
N ARG A 421 -14.64 1.65 5.42
CA ARG A 421 -15.86 0.86 5.28
C ARG A 421 -16.08 0.47 3.84
N ASN A 422 -16.36 -0.80 3.63
CA ASN A 422 -16.68 -1.35 2.32
C ASN A 422 -18.18 -1.65 2.19
N GLY A 423 -18.66 -1.72 0.94
CA GLY A 423 -20.05 -1.99 0.60
C GLY A 423 -20.93 -0.75 0.49
N ASN A 424 -22.04 -0.88 -0.25
CA ASN A 424 -22.93 0.22 -0.64
C ASN A 424 -23.62 0.92 0.56
N ILE A 425 -23.69 0.25 1.71
CA ILE A 425 -24.21 0.80 2.97
C ILE A 425 -23.25 0.53 4.14
N PHE A 426 -21.94 0.47 3.87
CA PHE A 426 -20.89 0.24 4.89
C PHE A 426 -21.00 -1.12 5.60
N ASN A 427 -21.43 -2.15 4.87
CA ASN A 427 -21.83 -3.45 5.42
C ASN A 427 -20.94 -4.62 4.98
N ASP A 428 -19.80 -4.36 4.35
CA ASP A 428 -18.94 -5.41 3.79
C ASP A 428 -17.49 -5.33 4.30
N GLY A 429 -17.34 -5.26 5.63
CA GLY A 429 -16.03 -5.16 6.28
C GLY A 429 -15.40 -3.78 6.23
N GLY A 430 -14.13 -3.75 6.57
CA GLY A 430 -13.32 -2.54 6.78
C GLY A 430 -12.61 -2.59 8.12
N TYR A 431 -12.12 -1.44 8.60
CA TYR A 431 -11.45 -1.36 9.89
C TYR A 431 -11.55 0.03 10.51
N LEU A 432 -11.31 0.07 11.82
CA LEU A 432 -10.98 1.27 12.58
C LEU A 432 -9.52 1.15 13.02
N ARG A 433 -8.71 2.18 12.79
CA ARG A 433 -7.37 2.30 13.36
C ARG A 433 -7.26 3.59 14.16
N LEU A 434 -6.77 3.48 15.39
CA LEU A 434 -6.48 4.62 16.25
C LEU A 434 -5.02 4.55 16.69
N SER A 435 -4.30 5.67 16.61
CA SER A 435 -2.93 5.73 17.08
C SER A 435 -2.59 7.08 17.72
N THR A 436 -1.53 7.05 18.53
CA THR A 436 -0.95 8.22 19.18
C THR A 436 0.56 8.10 19.08
N LYS A 437 1.19 9.06 18.41
CA LYS A 437 2.64 9.25 18.40
C LYS A 437 3.00 10.31 19.43
N TYR A 438 4.06 10.07 20.19
CA TYR A 438 4.61 11.00 21.16
C TYR A 438 6.10 11.21 20.90
N ASP A 439 6.47 12.46 20.64
CA ASP A 439 7.86 12.85 20.44
C ASP A 439 8.51 13.11 21.80
N LEU A 440 9.37 12.18 22.20
CA LEU A 440 10.06 12.20 23.49
C LEU A 440 11.17 13.26 23.48
N ARG A 441 11.91 13.32 22.36
CA ARG A 441 13.04 14.21 22.03
C ARG A 441 13.19 14.22 20.51
N ASP A 442 14.03 15.12 19.99
CA ASP A 442 14.27 15.31 18.54
C ASP A 442 14.55 14.02 17.76
N GLN A 443 15.19 13.03 18.39
CA GLN A 443 15.56 11.76 17.75
C GLN A 443 14.72 10.57 18.18
N TRP A 444 13.76 10.72 19.10
CA TRP A 444 13.03 9.59 19.69
C TRP A 444 11.54 9.85 19.71
N SER A 445 10.79 8.92 19.12
CA SER A 445 9.33 8.90 19.18
C SER A 445 8.81 7.54 19.61
N VAL A 446 7.64 7.54 20.24
CA VAL A 446 6.90 6.32 20.58
C VAL A 446 5.50 6.41 20.03
N THR A 447 5.09 5.40 19.29
CA THR A 447 3.74 5.28 18.74
C THR A 447 3.03 4.12 19.41
N GLY A 448 1.82 4.36 19.91
CA GLY A 448 0.93 3.31 20.41
C GLY A 448 -0.42 3.38 19.74
N GLY A 449 -1.05 2.24 19.50
CA GLY A 449 -2.34 2.22 18.82
C GLY A 449 -3.04 0.87 18.83
N GLY A 450 -4.20 0.85 18.16
CA GLY A 450 -4.99 -0.34 17.93
C GLY A 450 -5.67 -0.30 16.58
N ILE A 451 -5.92 -1.49 16.03
CA ILE A 451 -6.70 -1.72 14.82
C ILE A 451 -7.77 -2.78 15.10
N TRP A 452 -8.99 -2.51 14.61
CA TRP A 452 -10.14 -3.40 14.73
C TRP A 452 -10.73 -3.64 13.36
N TYR A 453 -10.91 -4.90 12.98
CA TYR A 453 -11.42 -5.29 11.67
C TYR A 453 -12.88 -5.73 11.79
N ASP A 454 -13.68 -5.31 10.81
CA ASP A 454 -15.07 -5.75 10.72
C ASP A 454 -15.19 -6.93 9.77
N ALA A 455 -16.11 -7.85 10.10
CA ALA A 455 -16.39 -9.01 9.29
C ALA A 455 -16.85 -8.61 7.88
N THR A 456 -16.36 -9.34 6.89
CA THR A 456 -16.71 -9.16 5.48
C THR A 456 -17.44 -10.39 4.95
N LYS A 457 -18.18 -10.20 3.86
CA LYS A 457 -18.84 -11.28 3.12
C LYS A 457 -17.83 -12.20 2.41
N TYR A 458 -16.68 -11.67 2.01
CA TYR A 458 -15.70 -12.36 1.18
C TYR A 458 -14.42 -12.70 1.95
N ARG A 459 -13.68 -13.73 1.51
CA ARG A 459 -12.37 -14.06 2.10
C ARG A 459 -11.28 -13.22 1.42
N PRO A 460 -10.25 -12.77 2.14
CA PRO A 460 -9.95 -13.11 3.53
C PRO A 460 -10.75 -12.25 4.51
N ASP A 461 -11.25 -12.90 5.57
CA ASP A 461 -11.94 -12.23 6.68
C ASP A 461 -10.94 -12.05 7.82
N TRP A 462 -10.67 -10.81 8.19
CA TRP A 462 -9.70 -10.46 9.23
C TRP A 462 -10.36 -10.01 10.54
N SER A 463 -11.68 -10.18 10.70
CA SER A 463 -12.38 -9.74 11.92
C SER A 463 -11.89 -10.38 13.22
N ASP A 464 -11.12 -11.47 13.12
CA ASP A 464 -10.47 -12.15 14.23
C ASP A 464 -9.04 -11.66 14.52
N ASN A 465 -8.55 -10.64 13.80
CA ASN A 465 -7.16 -10.17 13.87
C ASN A 465 -7.02 -8.77 14.50
N ASP A 466 -7.99 -8.35 15.31
CA ASP A 466 -7.89 -7.09 16.06
C ASP A 466 -6.60 -7.06 16.87
N ARG A 467 -5.91 -5.93 16.87
CA ARG A 467 -4.53 -5.86 17.35
C ARG A 467 -4.22 -4.55 18.04
N LEU A 468 -3.44 -4.65 19.12
CA LEU A 468 -2.78 -3.51 19.75
C LEU A 468 -1.30 -3.53 19.37
N PHE A 469 -0.71 -2.36 19.19
CA PHE A 469 0.69 -2.21 18.85
C PHE A 469 1.35 -1.07 19.61
N ILE A 470 2.66 -1.20 19.79
CA ILE A 470 3.55 -0.14 20.27
C ILE A 470 4.86 -0.20 19.49
N GLU A 471 5.40 0.96 19.14
CA GLU A 471 6.64 1.12 18.41
C GLU A 471 7.46 2.25 19.03
N ALA A 472 8.77 2.03 19.15
CA ALA A 472 9.74 3.05 19.49
C ALA A 472 10.65 3.26 18.28
N ARG A 473 10.76 4.50 17.83
CA ARG A 473 11.61 4.91 16.70
C ARG A 473 12.73 5.80 17.20
N ARG A 474 13.92 5.60 16.62
CA ARG A 474 15.08 6.46 16.80
C ARG A 474 15.70 6.85 15.47
N ASP A 475 15.75 8.14 15.18
CA ASP A 475 16.40 8.71 14.00
C ASP A 475 17.87 9.08 14.29
N PHE A 476 18.76 8.97 13.29
CA PHE A 476 20.19 9.28 13.43
C PHE A 476 20.88 9.73 12.15
#